data_AF-A0A949EYT0-F1
#
_entry.id   AF-A0A949EYT0-F1
#
_cell.length_a   1.000
_cell.length_b   1.000
_cell.length_c   1.000
_cell.angle_alpha   90.00
_cell.angle_beta   90.00
_cell.angle_gamma   90.00
#
_symmetry.space_group_name_H-M   'P 1'
#
loop_
_entity.id
_entity.type
_entity.pdbx_description
1 polymer ?
#
loop_
_entity_poly.entity_id
_entity_poly.type
_entity_poly.pdbx_seq_one_letter_code
_entity_poly.pdbx_strand_id
1 'polypeptide(L)'
;MVVKENRRGILISTAGSKPKDIFDCTKKVMRALFDVLYIEYFCDFLFNNIDQKGDILKNREAIGEIYDFGKKGLFLKRSDD
;
A
#
# COMPACT_ATOMS: atom_id res chain seq x y z
N MET A 1 -17.53 -20.03 -4.73
CA MET A 1 -16.59 -19.10 -4.05
C MET A 1 -17.38 -17.86 -3.66
N VAL A 2 -17.56 -17.60 -2.36
CA VAL A 2 -18.29 -16.40 -1.90
C VAL A 2 -17.31 -15.23 -1.93
N VAL A 3 -17.40 -14.40 -2.95
CA VAL A 3 -16.61 -13.17 -3.06
C VAL A 3 -17.25 -12.16 -2.09
N LYS A 4 -16.57 -11.84 -0.99
CA LYS A 4 -16.98 -10.70 -0.15
C LYS A 4 -16.90 -9.44 -0.99
N GLU A 5 -18.03 -8.76 -1.15
CA GLU A 5 -18.10 -7.46 -1.81
C GLU A 5 -17.30 -6.42 -1.04
N ASN A 6 -16.76 -5.43 -1.76
CA ASN A 6 -16.15 -4.21 -1.20
C ASN A 6 -14.83 -4.39 -0.41
N ARG A 7 -13.99 -5.37 -0.75
CA ARG A 7 -12.64 -5.47 -0.18
C ARG A 7 -11.72 -4.39 -0.77
N ARG A 8 -10.99 -3.69 0.10
CA ARG A 8 -9.95 -2.70 -0.26
C ARG A 8 -8.58 -3.23 0.10
N GLY A 9 -7.67 -3.19 -0.86
CA GLY A 9 -6.28 -3.59 -0.73
C GLY A 9 -5.36 -2.38 -0.70
N ILE A 10 -4.30 -2.48 0.09
CA ILE A 10 -3.27 -1.45 0.23
C ILE A 10 -1.92 -2.11 -0.05
N LEU A 11 -1.08 -1.46 -0.85
CA LEU A 11 0.29 -1.88 -1.08
C LEU A 11 1.24 -1.07 -0.18
N ILE A 12 2.02 -1.74 0.67
CA ILE A 12 3.09 -1.11 1.46
C ILE A 12 4.40 -1.76 1.03
N SER A 13 5.34 -0.97 0.54
CA SER A 13 6.60 -1.50 0.03
C SER A 13 7.77 -0.53 0.23
N THR A 14 8.97 -1.09 0.35
CA THR A 14 10.23 -0.38 0.46
C THR A 14 11.22 -0.90 -0.56
N ALA A 15 12.04 -0.03 -1.13
CA ALA A 15 13.12 -0.41 -2.04
C ALA A 15 14.44 0.25 -1.59
N GLY A 16 15.54 -0.51 -1.62
CA GLY A 16 16.90 0.02 -1.45
C GLY A 16 17.38 0.84 -2.65
N SER A 17 16.73 0.67 -3.81
CA SER A 17 17.08 1.35 -5.05
C SER A 17 16.62 2.82 -5.08
N LYS A 18 17.36 3.63 -5.84
CA LYS A 18 17.11 5.06 -6.06
C LYS A 18 16.06 5.42 -7.12
N PRO A 19 15.86 4.64 -8.22
CA PRO A 19 14.97 5.05 -9.31
C PRO A 19 13.53 5.28 -8.84
N LYS A 20 12.91 6.38 -9.32
CA LYS A 20 11.55 6.79 -8.92
C LYS A 20 10.47 5.86 -9.45
N ASP A 21 10.76 5.15 -10.53
CA ASP A 21 9.91 4.21 -11.27
C ASP A 21 10.05 2.75 -10.79
N ILE A 22 10.86 2.49 -9.76
CA ILE A 22 11.15 1.13 -9.28
C ILE A 22 9.88 0.33 -8.93
N PHE A 23 8.81 1.02 -8.54
CA PHE A 23 7.55 0.39 -8.14
C PHE A 23 6.55 0.24 -9.28
N ASP A 24 6.78 0.77 -10.48
CA ASP A 24 5.79 0.76 -11.55
C ASP A 24 5.39 -0.66 -11.94
N CYS A 25 6.37 -1.57 -12.01
CA CYS A 25 6.12 -2.99 -12.25
C CYS A 25 5.33 -3.62 -11.09
N THR A 26 5.75 -3.36 -9.84
CA THR A 26 5.06 -3.88 -8.66
C THR A 26 3.61 -3.39 -8.60
N LYS A 27 3.34 -2.12 -8.88
CA LYS A 27 1.98 -1.55 -8.92
C LYS A 27 1.13 -2.26 -9.96
N LYS A 28 1.66 -2.50 -11.17
CA LYS A 28 0.94 -3.23 -12.23
C LYS A 28 0.61 -4.66 -11.82
N VAL A 29 1.57 -5.38 -11.25
CA VAL A 29 1.38 -6.76 -10.77
C VAL A 29 0.34 -6.80 -9.65
N MET A 30 0.41 -5.88 -8.69
CA MET A 30 -0.52 -5.84 -7.55
C MET A 30 -1.93 -5.46 -7.99
N ARG A 31 -2.09 -4.54 -8.95
CA ARG A 31 -3.39 -4.25 -9.55
C ARG A 31 -3.99 -5.49 -10.21
N ALA A 32 -3.23 -6.16 -11.08
CA ALA A 32 -3.70 -7.38 -11.73
C ALA A 32 -4.08 -8.48 -10.73
N LEU A 33 -3.28 -8.67 -9.67
CA LEU A 33 -3.60 -9.61 -8.59
C LEU A 33 -4.90 -9.23 -7.87
N PHE A 34 -5.05 -7.96 -7.51
CA PHE A 34 -6.24 -7.47 -6.82
C PHE A 34 -7.48 -7.58 -7.70
N ASP A 35 -7.37 -7.33 -9.00
CA ASP A 35 -8.46 -7.48 -9.97
C ASP A 35 -8.94 -8.94 -10.03
N VAL A 36 -8.03 -9.92 -10.13
CA VAL A 36 -8.36 -11.35 -10.09
C VAL A 36 -9.05 -11.74 -8.78
N LEU A 37 -8.66 -11.11 -7.69
CA LEU A 37 -9.23 -11.35 -6.37
C LEU A 37 -10.47 -10.52 -6.08
N TYR A 38 -10.95 -9.65 -6.99
CA TYR A 38 -12.04 -8.70 -6.75
C TYR A 38 -11.79 -7.82 -5.50
N ILE A 39 -10.60 -7.22 -5.44
CA ILE A 39 -10.15 -6.29 -4.40
C ILE A 39 -9.90 -4.93 -5.07
N GLU A 40 -10.45 -3.86 -4.50
CA GLU A 40 -10.16 -2.48 -4.92
C GLU A 40 -8.71 -2.13 -4.54
N TYR A 41 -7.86 -1.80 -5.51
CA TYR A 41 -6.56 -1.19 -5.24
C TYR A 41 -6.78 0.24 -4.74
N PHE A 42 -6.79 0.42 -3.42
CA PHE A 42 -7.23 1.65 -2.78
C PHE A 42 -6.12 2.71 -2.73
N CYS A 43 -4.94 2.35 -2.22
CA CYS A 43 -3.78 3.23 -2.16
C CYS A 43 -2.47 2.44 -2.07
N ASP A 44 -1.35 3.16 -2.16
CA ASP A 44 -0.01 2.62 -1.93
C ASP A 44 0.87 3.55 -1.11
N PHE A 45 1.73 2.96 -0.29
CA PHE A 45 2.79 3.61 0.47
C PHE A 45 4.13 3.02 0.04
N LEU A 46 4.90 3.81 -0.70
CA LEU A 46 6.08 3.35 -1.44
C LEU A 46 7.29 4.20 -1.07
N PHE A 47 8.29 3.58 -0.46
CA PHE A 47 9.48 4.29 0.03
C PHE A 47 10.75 3.80 -0.66
N ASN A 48 11.43 4.73 -1.33
CA ASN A 48 12.74 4.50 -1.95
C ASN A 48 13.88 4.78 -0.96
N ASN A 49 15.09 4.33 -1.32
CA ASN A 49 16.32 4.54 -0.56
C ASN A 49 16.31 3.90 0.85
N ILE A 50 15.59 2.79 1.01
CA ILE A 50 15.57 1.98 2.24
C ILE A 50 16.44 0.76 2.01
N ASP A 51 17.74 0.90 2.22
CA ASP A 51 18.74 -0.11 1.83
C ASP A 51 19.07 -1.06 2.98
N GLN A 52 19.33 -0.52 4.17
CA GLN A 52 19.67 -1.32 5.34
C GLN A 52 18.44 -1.65 6.18
N LYS A 53 18.54 -2.77 6.91
CA LYS A 53 17.53 -3.16 7.89
C LYS A 53 17.33 -2.02 8.90
N GLY A 54 16.08 -1.57 9.02
CA GLY A 54 15.70 -0.52 9.95
C GLY A 54 15.88 0.90 9.42
N ASP A 55 16.37 1.11 8.19
CA ASP A 55 16.47 2.45 7.60
C ASP A 55 15.11 3.15 7.50
N ILE A 56 14.03 2.39 7.30
CA ILE A 56 12.67 2.93 7.30
C ILE A 56 12.30 3.63 8.62
N LEU A 57 12.89 3.20 9.75
CA LEU A 57 12.63 3.81 11.06
C LEU A 57 13.26 5.21 11.19
N LYS A 58 14.25 5.54 10.33
CA LYS A 58 14.83 6.88 10.26
C LYS A 58 13.88 7.87 9.59
N ASN A 59 12.97 7.39 8.74
CA ASN A 59 11.95 8.19 8.10
C ASN A 59 10.69 8.25 8.98
N ARG A 60 10.69 9.14 9.97
CA ARG A 60 9.56 9.32 10.89
C ARG A 60 8.28 9.77 10.18
N GLU A 61 8.41 10.51 9.08
CA GLU A 61 7.26 10.97 8.29
C GLU A 61 6.55 9.80 7.62
N ALA A 62 7.30 8.91 6.95
CA ALA A 62 6.76 7.69 6.34
C ALA A 62 5.99 6.80 7.34
N ILE A 63 6.57 6.60 8.54
CA ILE A 63 5.94 5.82 9.60
C ILE A 63 4.68 6.54 10.12
N GLY A 64 4.77 7.85 10.34
CA GLY A 64 3.65 8.67 10.83
C GLY A 64 2.47 8.69 9.87
N GLU A 65 2.74 8.83 8.57
CA GLU A 65 1.71 8.84 7.52
C GLU A 65 0.92 7.52 7.50
N ILE A 66 1.60 6.38 7.51
CA ILE A 66 0.94 5.06 7.53
C ILE A 66 0.16 4.86 8.84
N TYR A 67 0.76 5.24 9.97
CA TYR A 67 0.10 5.12 11.27
C TYR A 67 -1.19 5.95 11.31
N ASP A 68 -1.13 7.20 10.87
CA ASP A 68 -2.28 8.10 10.84
C ASP A 68 -3.35 7.63 9.85
N PHE A 69 -2.94 7.12 8.69
CA PHE A 69 -3.85 6.51 7.72
C PHE A 69 -4.60 5.32 8.33
N GLY A 70 -3.88 4.42 9.01
CA GLY A 70 -4.45 3.27 9.71
C GLY A 70 -5.39 3.69 10.83
N LYS A 71 -4.97 4.66 11.65
CA LYS A 71 -5.72 5.18 12.80
C LYS A 71 -7.02 5.88 12.38
N LYS A 72 -7.01 6.61 11.27
CA LYS A 72 -8.21 7.26 10.70
C LYS A 72 -9.18 6.26 10.07
N GLY A 73 -8.75 5.01 9.84
CA GLY A 73 -9.59 3.97 9.24
C GLY A 73 -10.01 4.29 7.81
N LEU A 74 -9.18 5.03 7.05
CA LEU A 74 -9.54 5.51 5.70
C LEU A 74 -9.84 4.39 4.69
N PHE A 75 -9.39 3.17 5.00
CA PHE A 75 -9.65 1.97 4.20
C PHE A 75 -10.98 1.28 4.55
N LEU A 76 -11.66 1.69 5.61
CA LEU A 76 -12.98 1.18 5.96
C LEU A 76 -14.02 1.83 5.04
N LYS A 77 -14.72 1.03 4.24
CA LYS A 77 -15.97 1.45 3.62
C LYS A 77 -17.03 1.51 4.73
N ARG A 78 -17.63 2.68 4.97
CA ARG A 78 -18.86 2.77 5.77
C ARG A 78 -19.98 2.13 4.95
N SER A 79 -20.81 1.33 5.61
CA SER A 79 -21.85 0.51 4.98
C SER A 79 -23.13 1.27 4.61
N ASP A 80 -23.12 2.61 4.68
CA ASP A 80 -24.28 3.45 4.42
C ASP A 80 -23.93 4.48 3.33
N ASP A 81 -24.14 4.12 2.07
CA ASP A 81 -24.40 5.00 0.91
C ASP A 81 -25.03 4.16 -0.21
#